data_AF-A0A847WGE1-F1
#
_entry.id   AF-A0A847WGE1-F1
#
_cell.length_a   1.000
_cell.length_b   1.000
_cell.length_c   1.000
_cell.angle_alpha   90.00
_cell.angle_beta   90.00
_cell.angle_gamma   90.00
#
_symmetry.space_group_name_H-M   'P 1'
#
loop_
_entity.id
_entity.type
_entity.pdbx_description
1 polymer ?
#
loop_
_entity_poly.entity_id
_entity_poly.type
_entity_poly.pdbx_seq_one_letter_code
_entity_poly.pdbx_strand_id
1 'polypeptide(L)'
;MRPIIIIDPGHGGRDPGGGSNTYWEEKDLNLEISLYQYQRFHDLGIKTIVTRDDDVTLEPITRAKIVRDSGAIYCISNHINAGGGEGAEVIYSIYGNQNLAQKLLDGIVVEGMPRRGIFTRALPQDPKHDYYFMHRETGAVETFIVEYGFADNARDVTRLKKNWKKYAEGVVKVMVEYLGVKYVPPKPKEEQLQMEKIKVSIHGQQKEIEGFKKDGMNYIPIRFLEQLGYKVDWDSSTETVYIDYRKE
;
A
#
# COMPACT_ATOMS: atom_id res chain seq x y z
N MET A 1 19.54 15.99 1.45
CA MET A 1 20.10 14.64 1.72
C MET A 1 19.64 13.70 0.61
N ARG A 2 20.51 12.78 0.15
CA ARG A 2 20.27 11.88 -0.98
C ARG A 2 19.16 10.85 -0.66
N PRO A 3 18.17 10.59 -1.54
CA PRO A 3 17.16 9.56 -1.32
C PRO A 3 17.79 8.17 -1.36
N ILE A 4 17.17 7.20 -0.68
CA ILE A 4 17.58 5.79 -0.71
C ILE A 4 16.76 5.04 -1.77
N ILE A 5 15.46 5.31 -1.81
CA ILE A 5 14.51 4.67 -2.72
C ILE A 5 13.88 5.75 -3.62
N ILE A 6 13.72 5.44 -4.90
CA ILE A 6 12.75 6.10 -5.77
C ILE A 6 11.67 5.09 -6.17
N ILE A 7 10.41 5.52 -6.20
CA ILE A 7 9.31 4.68 -6.67
C ILE A 7 8.85 5.22 -8.01
N ASP A 8 8.71 4.33 -8.99
CA ASP A 8 8.18 4.64 -10.30
C ASP A 8 6.79 4.02 -10.46
N PRO A 9 5.71 4.79 -10.39
CA PRO A 9 4.40 4.31 -10.80
C PRO A 9 4.37 4.20 -12.33
N GLY A 10 4.36 2.98 -12.87
CA GLY A 10 4.33 2.71 -14.31
C GLY A 10 3.21 3.45 -15.04
N HIS A 11 3.40 3.76 -16.32
CA HIS A 11 2.41 4.44 -17.18
C HIS A 11 2.00 5.84 -16.68
N GLY A 12 0.92 6.43 -17.19
CA GLY A 12 0.42 7.75 -16.74
C GLY A 12 -0.04 8.68 -17.87
N GLY A 13 -1.03 9.51 -17.55
CA GLY A 13 -1.71 10.41 -18.47
C GLY A 13 -2.33 9.65 -19.64
N ARG A 14 -1.79 9.89 -20.84
CA ARG A 14 -2.25 9.29 -22.11
C ARG A 14 -1.91 7.80 -22.26
N ASP A 15 -1.02 7.27 -21.43
CA ASP A 15 -0.67 5.85 -21.42
C ASP A 15 -1.42 5.15 -20.27
N PRO A 16 -2.50 4.39 -20.55
CA PRO A 16 -3.27 3.69 -19.52
C PRO A 16 -2.55 2.45 -18.98
N GLY A 17 -1.56 1.93 -19.71
CA GLY A 17 -0.89 0.65 -19.43
C GLY A 17 -1.66 -0.57 -19.92
N GLY A 18 -0.90 -1.66 -20.15
CA GLY A 18 -1.40 -2.91 -20.73
C GLY A 18 -2.21 -3.76 -19.74
N GLY A 19 -1.98 -3.58 -18.44
CA GLY A 19 -2.74 -4.20 -17.35
C GLY A 19 -4.08 -3.51 -17.04
N SER A 20 -4.65 -2.78 -17.99
CA SER A 20 -5.95 -2.13 -17.85
C SER A 20 -7.08 -3.10 -18.16
N ASN A 21 -8.19 -3.02 -17.42
CA ASN A 21 -9.37 -3.86 -17.61
C ASN A 21 -10.67 -3.11 -17.25
N THR A 22 -11.79 -3.82 -17.13
CA THR A 22 -13.11 -3.22 -16.82
C THR A 22 -13.24 -2.65 -15.41
N TYR A 23 -12.26 -2.88 -14.52
CA TYR A 23 -12.30 -2.47 -13.13
C TYR A 23 -11.29 -1.35 -12.79
N TRP A 24 -10.19 -1.23 -13.53
CA TRP A 24 -9.19 -0.16 -13.36
C TRP A 24 -8.37 0.06 -14.64
N GLU A 25 -7.77 1.24 -14.75
CA GLU A 25 -6.61 1.47 -15.62
C GLU A 25 -5.33 1.13 -14.86
N GLU A 26 -4.36 0.48 -15.51
CA GLU A 26 -3.12 0.06 -14.86
C GLU A 26 -2.40 1.24 -14.22
N LYS A 27 -2.32 2.37 -14.93
CA LYS A 27 -1.66 3.59 -14.45
C LYS A 27 -2.18 4.08 -13.09
N ASP A 28 -3.47 3.87 -12.80
CA ASP A 28 -4.13 4.35 -11.58
C ASP A 28 -3.80 3.43 -10.42
N LEU A 29 -3.91 2.12 -10.62
CA LEU A 29 -3.54 1.14 -9.60
C LEU A 29 -2.03 1.18 -9.29
N ASN A 30 -1.19 1.41 -10.30
CA ASN A 30 0.24 1.65 -10.12
C ASN A 30 0.51 2.89 -9.26
N LEU A 31 -0.25 3.97 -9.47
CA LEU A 31 -0.15 5.20 -8.68
C LEU A 31 -0.58 4.97 -7.23
N GLU A 32 -1.72 4.29 -7.00
CA GLU A 32 -2.20 3.96 -5.66
C GLU A 32 -1.20 3.12 -4.87
N ILE A 33 -0.67 2.06 -5.48
CA ILE A 33 0.37 1.21 -4.90
C ILE A 33 1.60 2.04 -4.53
N SER A 34 2.06 2.88 -5.46
CA SER A 34 3.28 3.66 -5.31
C SER A 34 3.18 4.73 -4.23
N LEU A 35 2.06 5.45 -4.16
CA LEU A 35 1.83 6.47 -3.14
C LEU A 35 1.65 5.85 -1.74
N TYR A 36 1.03 4.67 -1.66
CA TYR A 36 1.01 3.90 -0.44
C TYR A 36 2.43 3.55 0.03
N GLN A 37 3.25 2.97 -0.85
CA GLN A 37 4.64 2.62 -0.52
C GLN A 37 5.47 3.85 -0.14
N TYR A 38 5.31 4.96 -0.86
CA TYR A 38 5.97 6.23 -0.55
C TYR A 38 5.68 6.67 0.89
N GLN A 39 4.40 6.72 1.27
CA GLN A 39 4.00 7.09 2.64
C GLN A 39 4.58 6.10 3.65
N ARG A 40 4.53 4.81 3.36
CA ARG A 40 5.03 3.77 4.27
C ARG A 40 6.52 3.86 4.50
N PHE A 41 7.32 4.07 3.47
CA PHE A 41 8.75 4.30 3.63
C PHE A 41 9.05 5.58 4.41
N HIS A 42 8.28 6.65 4.15
CA HIS A 42 8.40 7.90 4.88
C HIS A 42 8.12 7.72 6.39
N ASP A 43 7.04 7.03 6.74
CA ASP A 43 6.68 6.70 8.13
C ASP A 43 7.76 5.86 8.84
N LEU A 44 8.52 5.07 8.08
CA LEU A 44 9.62 4.24 8.56
C LEU A 44 10.98 4.98 8.53
N GLY A 45 10.99 6.27 8.22
CA GLY A 45 12.19 7.11 8.23
C GLY A 45 13.13 6.89 7.03
N ILE A 46 12.66 6.20 5.99
CA ILE A 46 13.43 5.98 4.76
C ILE A 46 13.16 7.15 3.81
N LYS A 47 14.24 7.78 3.33
CA LYS A 47 14.15 8.87 2.37
C LYS A 47 13.74 8.31 1.01
N THR A 48 12.52 8.62 0.62
CA THR A 48 11.91 8.13 -0.62
C THR A 48 11.39 9.29 -1.43
N ILE A 49 11.43 9.17 -2.75
CA ILE A 49 10.79 10.08 -3.71
C ILE A 49 10.04 9.27 -4.78
N VAL A 50 9.25 9.93 -5.61
CA VAL A 50 8.47 9.29 -6.68
C VAL A 50 8.76 9.95 -8.03
N THR A 51 8.62 9.21 -9.14
CA THR A 51 8.76 9.81 -10.49
C THR A 51 7.54 10.65 -10.87
N ARG A 52 6.34 10.25 -10.40
CA ARG A 52 5.08 11.00 -10.48
C ARG A 52 4.23 10.73 -9.24
N ASP A 53 3.46 11.74 -8.83
CA ASP A 53 2.48 11.69 -7.75
C ASP A 53 1.05 12.00 -8.22
N ASP A 54 0.86 12.20 -9.52
CA ASP A 54 -0.42 12.47 -10.18
C ASP A 54 -0.51 11.72 -11.54
N ASP A 55 -1.66 11.82 -12.20
CA ASP A 55 -1.91 11.26 -13.53
C ASP A 55 -1.29 12.11 -14.65
N VAL A 56 0.03 11.97 -14.81
CA VAL A 56 0.80 12.70 -15.82
C VAL A 56 1.56 11.76 -16.75
N THR A 57 1.70 12.15 -18.02
CA THR A 57 2.52 11.42 -18.97
C THR A 57 4.00 11.71 -18.76
N LEU A 58 4.78 10.65 -18.50
CA LEU A 58 6.23 10.66 -18.53
C LEU A 58 6.73 9.84 -19.71
N GLU A 59 7.33 10.51 -20.69
CA GLU A 59 8.01 9.85 -21.80
C GLU A 59 9.16 8.95 -21.28
N PRO A 60 9.45 7.79 -21.90
CA PRO A 60 10.42 6.81 -21.37
C PRO A 60 11.79 7.39 -21.00
N ILE A 61 12.35 8.26 -21.86
CA ILE A 61 13.65 8.92 -21.62
C ILE A 61 13.58 9.85 -20.40
N THR A 62 12.48 10.60 -20.25
CA THR A 62 12.28 11.51 -19.12
C THR A 62 12.12 10.72 -17.82
N ARG A 63 11.31 9.66 -17.83
CA ARG A 63 11.10 8.77 -16.68
C ARG A 63 12.42 8.17 -16.19
N ALA A 64 13.19 7.56 -17.11
CA ALA A 64 14.48 6.97 -16.78
C ALA A 64 15.49 8.03 -16.31
N LYS A 65 15.44 9.25 -16.87
CA LYS A 65 16.27 10.37 -16.42
C LYS A 65 15.96 10.79 -14.98
N ILE A 66 14.67 10.87 -14.60
CA ILE A 66 14.28 11.18 -13.21
C ILE A 66 14.88 10.14 -12.26
N VAL A 67 14.75 8.85 -12.59
CA VAL A 67 15.35 7.77 -11.78
C VAL A 67 16.87 7.89 -11.73
N ARG A 68 17.55 7.98 -12.87
CA ARG A 68 19.01 8.06 -12.93
C ARG A 68 19.59 9.24 -12.16
N ASP A 69 18.96 10.41 -12.27
CA ASP A 69 19.47 11.66 -11.71
C ASP A 69 18.99 11.90 -10.26
N SER A 70 18.09 11.05 -9.75
CA SER A 70 17.55 11.12 -8.38
C SER A 70 18.61 11.01 -7.29
N GLY A 71 19.71 10.32 -7.59
CA GLY A 71 20.66 9.87 -6.59
C GLY A 71 20.15 8.75 -5.69
N ALA A 72 18.99 8.14 -5.95
CA ALA A 72 18.55 6.95 -5.21
C ALA A 72 19.53 5.78 -5.36
N ILE A 73 19.43 4.80 -4.46
CA ILE A 73 20.16 3.53 -4.56
C ILE A 73 19.28 2.50 -5.28
N TYR A 74 18.00 2.44 -4.89
CA TYR A 74 17.03 1.49 -5.41
C TYR A 74 15.87 2.18 -6.11
N CYS A 75 15.35 1.57 -7.16
CA CYS A 75 14.10 1.95 -7.80
C CYS A 75 13.10 0.78 -7.76
N ILE A 76 11.86 1.06 -7.33
CA ILE A 76 10.74 0.12 -7.37
C ILE A 76 9.76 0.63 -8.42
N SER A 77 9.71 -0.04 -9.57
CA SER A 77 8.82 0.29 -10.69
C SER A 77 7.58 -0.59 -10.61
N ASN A 78 6.44 -0.03 -10.21
CA ASN A 78 5.22 -0.79 -9.94
C ASN A 78 4.34 -0.90 -11.19
N HIS A 79 3.91 -2.13 -11.50
CA HIS A 79 3.11 -2.48 -12.67
C HIS A 79 2.05 -3.56 -12.37
N ILE A 80 1.07 -3.68 -13.26
CA ILE A 80 0.13 -4.80 -13.30
C ILE A 80 0.23 -5.43 -14.68
N ASN A 81 0.44 -6.74 -14.72
CA ASN A 81 0.78 -7.43 -15.95
C ASN A 81 -0.48 -7.76 -16.77
N ALA A 82 -0.28 -8.14 -18.03
CA ALA A 82 -1.26 -8.77 -18.89
C ALA A 82 -0.55 -9.70 -19.90
N GLY A 83 -1.23 -10.73 -20.39
CA GLY A 83 -0.65 -11.68 -21.35
C GLY A 83 -0.85 -13.15 -21.00
N GLY A 84 -1.92 -13.49 -20.27
CA GLY A 84 -2.32 -14.87 -20.01
C GLY A 84 -1.60 -15.58 -18.87
N GLY A 85 -1.03 -14.84 -17.91
CA GLY A 85 -0.36 -15.38 -16.72
C GLY A 85 -1.24 -15.48 -15.46
N GLU A 86 -0.65 -15.90 -14.35
CA GLU A 86 -1.22 -15.82 -12.99
C GLU A 86 -0.08 -15.60 -11.99
N GLY A 87 -0.33 -14.77 -10.98
CA GLY A 87 0.57 -14.52 -9.86
C GLY A 87 1.52 -13.34 -10.08
N ALA A 88 2.25 -13.00 -9.03
CA ALA A 88 3.22 -11.91 -9.05
C ALA A 88 4.56 -12.36 -9.65
N GLU A 89 5.23 -11.44 -10.33
CA GLU A 89 6.60 -11.59 -10.81
C GLU A 89 7.44 -10.33 -10.58
N VAL A 90 8.76 -10.53 -10.47
CA VAL A 90 9.72 -9.43 -10.34
C VAL A 90 10.76 -9.56 -11.43
N ILE A 91 10.91 -8.50 -12.20
CA ILE A 91 11.90 -8.39 -13.27
C ILE A 91 13.06 -7.54 -12.75
N TYR A 92 14.28 -7.99 -13.00
CA TYR A 92 15.50 -7.30 -12.61
C TYR A 92 16.49 -7.23 -13.76
N SER A 93 17.47 -6.34 -13.65
CA SER A 93 18.54 -6.19 -14.65
C SER A 93 19.34 -7.49 -14.82
N ILE A 94 19.88 -7.74 -16.01
CA ILE A 94 20.85 -8.82 -16.28
C ILE A 94 22.13 -8.69 -15.42
N TYR A 95 22.35 -7.52 -14.82
CA TYR A 95 23.44 -7.22 -13.88
C TYR A 95 22.95 -7.00 -12.43
N GLY A 96 21.66 -7.17 -12.17
CA GLY A 96 21.03 -6.85 -10.89
C GLY A 96 21.09 -7.97 -9.85
N ASN A 97 20.63 -7.66 -8.64
CA ASN A 97 20.61 -8.58 -7.51
C ASN A 97 19.41 -9.54 -7.56
N GLN A 98 19.63 -10.74 -8.08
CA GLN A 98 18.63 -11.82 -8.11
C GLN A 98 18.06 -12.15 -6.72
N ASN A 99 18.87 -12.12 -5.66
CA ASN A 99 18.42 -12.46 -4.30
C ASN A 99 17.43 -11.41 -3.77
N LEU A 100 17.67 -10.13 -4.04
CA LEU A 100 16.71 -9.08 -3.66
C LEU A 100 15.43 -9.19 -4.49
N ALA A 101 15.51 -9.44 -5.80
CA ALA A 101 14.32 -9.70 -6.63
C ALA A 101 13.48 -10.86 -6.07
N GLN A 102 14.14 -11.96 -5.66
CA GLN A 102 13.48 -13.11 -5.06
C GLN A 102 12.77 -12.74 -3.75
N LYS A 103 13.44 -12.00 -2.87
CA LYS A 103 12.85 -11.54 -1.60
C LYS A 103 11.65 -10.62 -1.81
N LEU A 104 11.72 -9.71 -2.78
CA LEU A 104 10.61 -8.81 -3.13
C LEU A 104 9.37 -9.62 -3.54
N LEU A 105 9.56 -10.62 -4.40
CA LEU A 105 8.50 -11.54 -4.78
C LEU A 105 7.96 -12.32 -3.58
N ASP A 106 8.83 -12.81 -2.70
CA ASP A 106 8.44 -13.57 -1.51
C ASP A 106 7.55 -12.74 -0.57
N GLY A 107 7.84 -11.44 -0.44
CA GLY A 107 7.03 -10.49 0.33
C GLY A 107 5.60 -10.34 -0.22
N ILE A 108 5.41 -10.46 -1.53
CA ILE A 108 4.06 -10.44 -2.15
C ILE A 108 3.37 -11.80 -1.97
N VAL A 109 4.12 -12.89 -2.14
CA VAL A 109 3.59 -14.26 -2.08
C VAL A 109 3.09 -14.62 -0.68
N VAL A 110 3.78 -14.19 0.38
CA VAL A 110 3.35 -14.48 1.76
C VAL A 110 1.99 -13.85 2.10
N GLU A 111 1.61 -12.78 1.39
CA GLU A 111 0.32 -12.10 1.53
C GLU A 111 -0.80 -12.76 0.68
N GLY A 112 -0.50 -13.86 -0.01
CA GLY A 112 -1.47 -14.73 -0.67
C GLY A 112 -1.63 -14.54 -2.18
N MET A 113 -0.73 -13.80 -2.85
CA MET A 113 -0.65 -13.82 -4.31
C MET A 113 0.12 -15.08 -4.78
N PRO A 114 -0.33 -15.81 -5.81
CA PRO A 114 0.45 -16.91 -6.37
C PRO A 114 1.83 -16.44 -6.86
N ARG A 115 2.80 -17.35 -6.80
CA ARG A 115 4.13 -17.10 -7.34
C ARG A 115 4.14 -17.38 -8.84
N ARG A 116 4.50 -16.40 -9.65
CA ARG A 116 4.84 -16.62 -11.06
C ARG A 116 6.34 -16.87 -11.25
N GLY A 117 7.19 -16.00 -10.71
CA GLY A 117 8.64 -16.16 -10.71
C GLY A 117 9.42 -14.85 -10.75
N ILE A 118 10.75 -14.96 -10.81
CA ILE A 118 11.63 -13.83 -11.12
C ILE A 118 12.35 -14.11 -12.43
N PHE A 119 12.65 -13.07 -13.21
CA PHE A 119 13.45 -13.23 -14.41
C PHE A 119 14.16 -11.94 -14.81
N THR A 120 15.07 -12.08 -15.76
CA THR A 120 15.69 -10.96 -16.46
C THR A 120 15.57 -11.19 -17.96
N ARG A 121 15.75 -10.15 -18.76
CA ARG A 121 15.64 -10.24 -20.22
C ARG A 121 16.66 -9.31 -20.87
N ALA A 122 17.55 -9.88 -21.66
CA ALA A 122 18.48 -9.12 -22.50
C ALA A 122 17.80 -8.67 -23.82
N LEU A 123 18.25 -7.57 -24.41
CA LEU A 123 17.85 -7.18 -25.75
C LEU A 123 18.29 -8.25 -26.77
N PRO A 124 17.40 -8.74 -27.66
CA PRO A 124 17.77 -9.75 -28.64
C PRO A 124 18.87 -9.29 -29.60
N GLN A 125 18.87 -8.00 -29.98
CA GLN A 125 19.82 -7.43 -30.94
C GLN A 125 21.15 -7.05 -30.29
N ASP A 126 21.17 -6.85 -28.96
CA ASP A 126 22.38 -6.54 -28.21
C ASP A 126 22.29 -7.11 -26.78
N PRO A 127 22.65 -8.39 -26.58
CA PRO A 127 22.46 -9.08 -25.31
C PRO A 127 23.30 -8.54 -24.14
N LYS A 128 24.17 -7.54 -24.37
CA LYS A 128 24.89 -6.81 -23.32
C LYS A 128 24.02 -5.76 -22.63
N HIS A 129 22.82 -5.51 -23.14
CA HIS A 129 21.91 -4.50 -22.61
C HIS A 129 20.59 -5.14 -22.19
N ASP A 130 20.00 -4.61 -21.12
CA ASP A 130 18.67 -4.99 -20.67
C ASP A 130 17.59 -4.66 -21.71
N TYR A 131 16.59 -5.54 -21.85
CA TYR A 131 15.42 -5.35 -22.70
C TYR A 131 14.57 -4.16 -22.24
N TYR A 132 14.26 -4.11 -20.95
CA TYR A 132 13.42 -3.07 -20.36
C TYR A 132 14.23 -1.79 -20.17
N PHE A 133 13.72 -0.68 -20.70
CA PHE A 133 14.44 0.60 -20.62
C PHE A 133 14.62 1.08 -19.17
N MET A 134 13.73 0.71 -18.25
CA MET A 134 13.86 1.03 -16.82
C MET A 134 15.02 0.29 -16.13
N HIS A 135 15.58 -0.77 -16.73
CA HIS A 135 16.84 -1.36 -16.28
C HIS A 135 18.03 -0.78 -17.05
N ARG A 136 17.87 -0.53 -18.35
CA ARG A 136 18.96 -0.09 -19.24
C ARG A 136 19.35 1.39 -19.05
N GLU A 137 18.39 2.27 -18.79
CA GLU A 137 18.57 3.74 -18.92
C GLU A 137 18.63 4.47 -17.55
N THR A 138 18.44 3.75 -16.44
CA THR A 138 18.40 4.29 -15.07
C THR A 138 19.79 4.39 -14.42
N GLY A 139 20.84 4.02 -15.14
CA GLY A 139 22.24 4.18 -14.73
C GLY A 139 22.60 3.27 -13.56
N ALA A 140 23.15 3.85 -12.48
CA ALA A 140 23.59 3.08 -11.31
C ALA A 140 22.48 2.77 -10.29
N VAL A 141 21.24 3.23 -10.54
CA VAL A 141 20.11 2.97 -9.65
C VAL A 141 19.60 1.56 -9.89
N GLU A 142 19.70 0.70 -8.88
CA GLU A 142 19.27 -0.69 -8.99
C GLU A 142 17.74 -0.76 -9.05
N THR A 143 17.22 -1.08 -10.23
CA THR A 143 15.79 -0.98 -10.55
C THR A 143 15.15 -2.37 -10.62
N PHE A 144 14.00 -2.51 -9.96
CA PHE A 144 13.15 -3.71 -10.01
C PHE A 144 11.78 -3.34 -10.58
N ILE A 145 11.33 -4.03 -11.62
CA ILE A 145 9.96 -3.96 -12.09
C ILE A 145 9.14 -5.01 -11.34
N VAL A 146 8.13 -4.58 -10.60
CA VAL A 146 7.28 -5.42 -9.78
C VAL A 146 5.90 -5.51 -10.44
N GLU A 147 5.57 -6.71 -10.91
CA GLU A 147 4.28 -7.05 -11.50
C GLU A 147 3.44 -7.76 -10.44
N TYR A 148 2.42 -7.09 -9.90
CA TYR A 148 1.69 -7.61 -8.73
C TYR A 148 0.69 -8.73 -9.07
N GLY A 149 0.41 -8.97 -10.35
CA GLY A 149 -0.54 -9.96 -10.84
C GLY A 149 -0.96 -9.65 -12.28
N PHE A 150 -1.81 -10.50 -12.86
CA PHE A 150 -2.27 -10.35 -14.25
C PHE A 150 -3.71 -9.80 -14.33
N ALA A 151 -3.89 -8.65 -14.99
CA ALA A 151 -5.16 -7.96 -15.14
C ALA A 151 -6.17 -8.70 -16.04
N ASP A 152 -5.69 -9.59 -16.89
CA ASP A 152 -6.49 -10.47 -17.76
C ASP A 152 -6.78 -11.84 -17.11
N ASN A 153 -6.34 -12.06 -15.87
CA ASN A 153 -6.65 -13.25 -15.08
C ASN A 153 -7.70 -12.96 -14.00
N ALA A 154 -8.90 -13.52 -14.13
CA ALA A 154 -10.02 -13.26 -13.21
C ALA A 154 -9.71 -13.56 -11.72
N ARG A 155 -8.82 -14.52 -11.42
CA ARG A 155 -8.44 -14.85 -10.04
C ARG A 155 -7.49 -13.80 -9.46
N ASP A 156 -6.51 -13.35 -10.24
CA ASP A 156 -5.63 -12.25 -9.83
C ASP A 156 -6.40 -10.94 -9.71
N VAL A 157 -7.35 -10.69 -10.61
CA VAL A 157 -8.23 -9.53 -10.51
C VAL A 157 -8.97 -9.49 -9.18
N THR A 158 -9.52 -10.63 -8.75
CA THR A 158 -10.19 -10.77 -7.46
C THR A 158 -9.24 -10.51 -6.29
N ARG A 159 -7.99 -11.02 -6.38
CA ARG A 159 -6.95 -10.82 -5.36
C ARG A 159 -6.50 -9.36 -5.27
N LEU A 160 -6.20 -8.72 -6.40
CA LEU A 160 -5.72 -7.34 -6.48
C LEU A 160 -6.74 -6.35 -5.91
N LYS A 161 -8.01 -6.46 -6.33
CA LYS A 161 -9.09 -5.60 -5.80
C LYS A 161 -9.19 -5.66 -4.28
N LYS A 162 -8.94 -6.82 -3.68
CA LYS A 162 -9.09 -7.05 -2.24
C LYS A 162 -7.81 -6.72 -1.45
N ASN A 163 -6.66 -7.05 -2.00
CA ASN A 163 -5.43 -7.21 -1.23
C ASN A 163 -4.24 -6.38 -1.73
N TRP A 164 -4.38 -5.51 -2.74
CA TRP A 164 -3.24 -4.75 -3.29
C TRP A 164 -2.39 -4.05 -2.22
N LYS A 165 -3.01 -3.48 -1.17
CA LYS A 165 -2.29 -2.84 -0.06
C LYS A 165 -1.38 -3.81 0.69
N LYS A 166 -1.82 -5.06 0.88
CA LYS A 166 -1.01 -6.09 1.53
C LYS A 166 0.18 -6.44 0.66
N TYR A 167 -0.02 -6.60 -0.65
CA TYR A 167 1.06 -6.88 -1.59
C TYR A 167 2.08 -5.73 -1.64
N ALA A 168 1.61 -4.48 -1.65
CA ALA A 168 2.44 -3.30 -1.57
C ALA A 168 3.24 -3.23 -0.25
N GLU A 169 2.60 -3.54 0.89
CA GLU A 169 3.28 -3.59 2.21
C GLU A 169 4.31 -4.73 2.29
N GLY A 170 4.05 -5.86 1.63
CA GLY A 170 5.01 -6.96 1.50
C GLY A 170 6.34 -6.51 0.88
N VAL A 171 6.27 -5.70 -0.18
CA VAL A 171 7.45 -5.07 -0.80
C VAL A 171 8.13 -4.08 0.15
N VAL A 172 7.35 -3.23 0.85
CA VAL A 172 7.88 -2.29 1.85
C VAL A 172 8.66 -3.01 2.94
N LYS A 173 8.05 -4.04 3.55
CA LYS A 173 8.65 -4.83 4.62
C LYS A 173 9.99 -5.41 4.19
N VAL A 174 10.03 -6.04 3.01
CA VAL A 174 11.27 -6.61 2.46
C VAL A 174 12.36 -5.55 2.32
N MET A 175 12.04 -4.39 1.72
CA MET A 175 13.03 -3.33 1.51
C MET A 175 13.51 -2.72 2.82
N VAL A 176 12.61 -2.51 3.79
CA VAL A 176 12.94 -1.97 5.11
C VAL A 176 13.89 -2.90 5.85
N GLU A 177 13.57 -4.20 5.89
CA GLU A 177 14.41 -5.22 6.52
C GLU A 177 15.75 -5.37 5.80
N TYR A 178 15.74 -5.33 4.46
CA TYR A 178 16.96 -5.40 3.64
C TYR A 178 17.90 -4.22 3.89
N LEU A 179 17.35 -3.03 4.14
CA LEU A 179 18.10 -1.82 4.51
C LEU A 179 18.57 -1.82 5.98
N GLY A 180 18.29 -2.88 6.75
CA GLY A 180 18.65 -2.97 8.17
C GLY A 180 17.82 -2.05 9.07
N VAL A 181 16.69 -1.53 8.56
CA VAL A 181 15.76 -0.70 9.34
C VAL A 181 14.76 -1.61 10.05
N LYS A 182 14.44 -1.29 11.30
CA LYS A 182 13.42 -2.03 12.05
C LYS A 182 12.05 -1.82 11.42
N TYR A 183 11.47 -2.89 10.87
CA TYR A 183 10.10 -2.85 10.37
C TYR A 183 9.10 -2.61 11.50
N VAL A 184 8.15 -1.70 11.24
CA VAL A 184 6.97 -1.45 12.07
C VAL A 184 5.75 -1.53 11.16
N PRO A 185 4.77 -2.40 11.47
CA PRO A 185 3.58 -2.55 10.64
C PRO A 185 2.80 -1.23 10.56
N PRO A 186 2.02 -1.01 9.49
CA PRO A 186 1.19 0.18 9.37
C PRO A 186 0.24 0.20 10.57
N LYS A 187 0.17 1.35 11.24
CA LYS A 187 -0.88 1.54 12.25
C LYS A 187 -2.21 1.31 11.53
N PRO A 188 -3.16 0.57 12.13
CA PRO A 188 -4.54 0.66 11.68
C PRO A 188 -4.85 2.15 11.56
N LYS A 189 -5.41 2.59 10.42
CA LYS A 189 -6.04 3.91 10.44
C LYS A 189 -6.95 3.87 11.66
N GLU A 190 -6.76 4.77 12.61
CA GLU A 190 -7.83 5.08 13.54
C GLU A 190 -9.02 5.31 12.62
N GLU A 191 -10.00 4.40 12.66
CA GLU A 191 -11.30 4.73 12.10
C GLU A 191 -11.65 6.02 12.81
N GLN A 192 -11.68 7.13 12.06
CA GLN A 192 -12.30 8.33 12.57
C GLN A 192 -13.75 7.93 12.75
N LEU A 193 -14.07 7.53 13.97
CA LEU A 193 -15.41 7.16 14.36
C LEU A 193 -16.24 8.40 14.07
N GLN A 194 -17.11 8.28 13.07
CA GLN A 194 -17.94 9.39 12.66
C GLN A 194 -18.95 9.61 13.78
N MET A 195 -18.68 10.60 14.62
CA MET A 195 -19.57 10.98 15.70
C MET A 195 -20.88 11.48 15.10
N GLU A 196 -21.99 10.97 15.61
CA GLU A 196 -23.34 11.33 15.21
C GLU A 196 -24.28 11.33 16.42
N LYS A 197 -25.45 11.96 16.27
CA LYS A 197 -26.50 11.92 17.29
C LYS A 197 -27.31 10.64 17.18
N ILE A 198 -27.18 9.78 18.18
CA ILE A 198 -27.91 8.52 18.30
C ILE A 198 -29.16 8.75 19.13
N LYS A 199 -30.33 8.37 18.58
CA LYS A 199 -31.61 8.41 19.30
C LYS A 199 -31.73 7.21 20.22
N VAL A 200 -31.96 7.46 21.50
CA VAL A 200 -32.14 6.45 22.53
C VAL A 200 -33.50 6.65 23.20
N SER A 201 -34.27 5.58 23.39
CA SER A 201 -35.55 5.59 24.10
C SER A 201 -35.36 4.95 25.48
N ILE A 202 -35.69 5.69 26.53
CA ILE A 202 -35.50 5.29 27.93
C ILE A 202 -36.82 5.55 28.63
N HIS A 203 -37.48 4.50 29.13
CA HIS A 203 -38.82 4.59 29.74
C HIS A 203 -39.84 5.36 28.89
N GLY A 204 -39.77 5.25 27.56
CA GLY A 204 -40.68 5.93 26.63
C GLY A 204 -40.31 7.38 26.30
N GLN A 205 -39.28 7.95 26.92
CA GLN A 205 -38.74 9.26 26.57
C GLN A 205 -37.59 9.11 25.57
N GLN A 206 -37.59 9.92 24.51
CA GLN A 206 -36.51 9.95 23.52
C GLN A 206 -35.45 10.99 23.91
N LYS A 207 -34.16 10.61 23.79
CA LYS A 207 -33.00 11.49 23.91
C LYS A 207 -32.06 11.29 22.74
N GLU A 208 -31.33 12.34 22.37
CA GLU A 208 -30.23 12.28 21.40
C GLU A 208 -28.90 12.34 22.14
N ILE A 209 -28.04 11.36 21.92
CA ILE A 209 -26.74 11.23 22.58
C ILE A 209 -25.66 11.16 21.51
N GLU A 210 -24.62 11.95 21.65
CA GLU A 210 -23.47 11.89 20.75
C GLU A 210 -22.77 10.54 20.91
N GLY A 211 -22.52 9.85 19.81
CA GLY A 211 -21.92 8.52 19.79
C GLY A 211 -21.49 8.15 18.39
N PHE A 212 -21.19 6.88 18.14
CA PHE A 212 -20.83 6.41 16.81
C PHE A 212 -21.45 5.03 16.53
N LYS A 213 -21.61 4.71 15.25
CA LYS A 213 -22.03 3.38 14.80
C LYS A 213 -20.83 2.57 14.33
N LYS A 214 -20.76 1.32 14.80
CA LYS A 214 -19.75 0.36 14.36
C LYS A 214 -20.32 -1.05 14.44
N ASP A 215 -20.13 -1.83 13.38
CA ASP A 215 -20.55 -3.24 13.31
C ASP A 215 -22.05 -3.45 13.64
N GLY A 216 -22.91 -2.54 13.17
CA GLY A 216 -24.36 -2.59 13.44
C GLY A 216 -24.75 -2.23 14.88
N MET A 217 -23.79 -1.84 15.72
CA MET A 217 -24.02 -1.42 17.10
C MET A 217 -23.85 0.10 17.26
N ASN A 218 -24.66 0.66 18.17
CA ASN A 218 -24.55 2.04 18.62
C ASN A 218 -23.63 2.09 19.84
N TYR A 219 -22.62 2.94 19.81
CA TYR A 219 -21.72 3.20 20.94
C TYR A 219 -21.97 4.62 21.43
N ILE A 220 -22.38 4.74 22.69
CA ILE A 220 -22.63 6.03 23.34
C ILE A 220 -21.81 6.15 24.62
N PRO A 221 -21.39 7.35 25.06
CA PRO A 221 -20.62 7.55 26.27
C PRO A 221 -21.38 7.07 27.51
N ILE A 222 -20.81 6.15 28.28
CA ILE A 222 -21.44 5.57 29.49
C ILE A 222 -21.90 6.63 30.50
N ARG A 223 -21.23 7.79 30.53
CA ARG A 223 -21.61 8.96 31.35
C ARG A 223 -23.01 9.50 31.06
N PHE A 224 -23.65 9.16 29.94
CA PHE A 224 -25.04 9.55 29.70
C PHE A 224 -25.99 9.07 30.82
N LEU A 225 -25.65 7.96 31.50
CA LEU A 225 -26.41 7.43 32.64
C LEU A 225 -26.47 8.41 33.82
N GLU A 226 -25.52 9.32 33.96
CA GLU A 226 -25.55 10.38 34.97
C GLU A 226 -26.78 11.29 34.78
N GLN A 227 -27.25 11.48 33.54
CA GLN A 227 -28.47 12.22 33.23
C GLN A 227 -29.76 11.46 33.60
N LEU A 228 -29.65 10.17 33.94
CA LEU A 228 -30.76 9.34 34.44
C LEU A 228 -30.70 9.16 35.95
N GLY A 229 -29.76 9.82 36.63
CA GLY A 229 -29.60 9.76 38.08
C GLY A 229 -28.63 8.68 38.59
N TYR A 230 -27.97 7.93 37.71
CA TYR A 230 -26.92 7.02 38.12
C TYR A 230 -25.65 7.77 38.50
N LYS A 231 -24.83 7.14 39.34
CA LYS A 231 -23.44 7.54 39.57
C LYS A 231 -22.55 6.65 38.71
N VAL A 232 -21.69 7.25 37.91
CA VAL A 232 -20.72 6.53 37.06
C VAL A 232 -19.31 6.89 37.52
N ASP A 233 -18.63 5.95 38.17
CA ASP A 233 -17.25 6.10 38.63
C ASP A 233 -16.28 5.29 37.76
N TRP A 234 -15.00 5.68 37.76
CA TRP A 234 -13.93 5.04 37.00
C TRP A 234 -12.74 4.76 37.92
N ASP A 235 -12.29 3.51 37.97
CA ASP A 235 -11.02 3.13 38.58
C ASP A 235 -9.99 2.89 37.47
N SER A 236 -9.01 3.80 37.38
CA SER A 236 -7.95 3.72 36.38
C SER A 236 -6.94 2.59 36.64
N SER A 237 -6.87 2.06 37.86
CA SER A 237 -5.92 0.99 38.20
C SER A 237 -6.41 -0.39 37.75
N THR A 238 -7.72 -0.58 37.75
CA THR A 238 -8.39 -1.83 37.36
C THR A 238 -9.12 -1.73 36.03
N GLU A 239 -9.09 -0.55 35.41
CA GLU A 239 -9.84 -0.22 34.19
C GLU A 239 -11.34 -0.54 34.29
N THR A 240 -11.92 -0.34 35.49
CA THR A 240 -13.30 -0.73 35.80
C THR A 240 -14.21 0.49 35.90
N VAL A 241 -15.36 0.43 35.21
CA VAL A 241 -16.46 1.39 35.34
C VAL A 241 -17.46 0.87 36.37
N TYR A 242 -17.74 1.67 37.40
CA TYR A 242 -18.78 1.37 38.41
C TYR A 242 -20.03 2.18 38.11
N ILE A 243 -21.19 1.51 38.17
CA ILE A 243 -22.50 2.13 37.90
C ILE A 243 -23.40 1.83 39.08
N ASP A 244 -23.69 2.85 39.88
CA ASP A 244 -24.55 2.74 41.04
C ASP A 244 -25.82 3.57 40.86
N TYR A 245 -26.94 3.08 41.40
CA TYR A 245 -28.10 3.93 41.62
C TYR A 245 -27.78 4.91 42.76
N ARG A 246 -28.17 6.18 42.62
CA ARG A 246 -28.36 6.99 43.83
C ARG A 246 -29.50 6.34 44.63
N LYS A 247 -29.18 5.80 45.82
CA LYS A 247 -30.20 5.68 46.86
C LYS A 247 -30.64 7.11 47.20
N GLU A 248 -31.96 7.28 47.24
CA GLU A 248 -32.71 8.52 47.47
C GLU A 248 -32.03 9.51 48.43
#